data_AF-A0A430HAL9-F1
#
_entry.id   AF-A0A430HAL9-F1
#
_cell.length_a   1.000
_cell.length_b   1.000
_cell.length_c   1.000
_cell.angle_alpha   90.00
_cell.angle_beta   90.00
_cell.angle_gamma   90.00
#
_symmetry.space_group_name_H-M   'P 1'
#
loop_
_entity.id
_entity.type
_entity.pdbx_description
1 polymer ?
#
loop_
_entity_poly.entity_id
_entity_poly.type
_entity_poly.pdbx_seq_one_letter_code
_entity_poly.pdbx_strand_id
1 'polypeptide(L)'
;MSPLWVKHPDIPWGSVGWRMGWGEAYWGQWKIFFLALKEEERQRYRENWPEPESWRGLYAFVESGEPPPWAIEHRRKLAGPYPLPSAEEFNICEHYRVVWLIRRHMSKLGVYEVPARFPSPNLGQAPDESDVTFYAEPSGAWWRLSMPKGGGLILNRLTQPDAPDTLLFRKA
;
A
#
# COMPACT_ATOMS: atom_id res chain seq x y z
N MET A 1 -24.78 -15.26 -13.90
CA MET A 1 -23.44 -15.67 -13.42
C MET A 1 -23.38 -15.54 -11.90
N SER A 2 -22.53 -16.29 -11.19
CA SER A 2 -22.34 -16.14 -9.73
C SER A 2 -21.55 -14.85 -9.41
N PRO A 3 -21.67 -14.28 -8.20
CA PRO A 3 -20.90 -13.10 -7.81
C PRO A 3 -19.43 -13.45 -7.58
N LEU A 4 -18.59 -12.42 -7.59
CA LEU A 4 -17.13 -12.53 -7.57
C LEU A 4 -16.60 -13.29 -6.34
N TRP A 5 -17.14 -12.99 -5.16
CA TRP A 5 -16.75 -13.65 -3.90
C TRP A 5 -17.18 -15.11 -3.79
N VAL A 6 -18.15 -15.55 -4.61
CA VAL A 6 -18.57 -16.96 -4.68
C VAL A 6 -17.68 -17.71 -5.66
N LYS A 7 -17.33 -17.09 -6.79
CA LYS A 7 -16.49 -17.74 -7.81
C LYS A 7 -15.03 -17.83 -7.40
N HIS A 8 -14.49 -16.75 -6.82
CA HIS A 8 -13.09 -16.61 -6.41
C HIS A 8 -13.03 -16.08 -4.96
N PRO A 9 -13.39 -16.92 -3.97
CA PRO A 9 -13.35 -16.51 -2.56
C PRO A 9 -11.92 -16.22 -2.05
N ASP A 10 -10.92 -16.74 -2.75
CA ASP A 10 -9.48 -16.59 -2.48
C ASP A 10 -8.91 -15.23 -2.95
N ILE A 11 -9.65 -14.46 -3.76
CA ILE A 11 -9.22 -13.16 -4.26
C ILE A 11 -10.03 -12.05 -3.57
N PRO A 12 -9.50 -11.40 -2.52
CA PRO A 12 -10.18 -10.28 -1.87
C PRO A 12 -10.46 -9.15 -2.85
N TRP A 13 -11.53 -8.38 -2.64
CA TRP A 13 -11.97 -7.34 -3.58
C TRP A 13 -10.89 -6.31 -3.94
N GLY A 14 -10.10 -5.83 -2.97
CA GLY A 14 -9.01 -4.88 -3.21
C GLY A 14 -7.76 -5.48 -3.86
N SER A 15 -7.72 -6.80 -4.09
CA SER A 15 -6.54 -7.52 -4.56
C SER A 15 -6.14 -7.13 -5.99
N VAL A 16 -4.84 -7.17 -6.27
CA VAL A 16 -4.32 -7.07 -7.64
C VAL A 16 -4.78 -8.23 -8.52
N GLY A 17 -5.19 -9.35 -7.94
CA GLY A 17 -5.71 -10.51 -8.68
C GLY A 17 -6.95 -10.20 -9.54
N TRP A 18 -7.73 -9.17 -9.21
CA TRP A 18 -8.86 -8.71 -10.04
C TRP A 18 -8.43 -7.87 -11.24
N ARG A 19 -7.15 -7.50 -11.33
CA ARG A 19 -6.56 -6.68 -12.40
C ARG A 19 -5.54 -7.47 -13.23
N MET A 20 -5.44 -8.78 -13.01
CA MET A 20 -4.53 -9.65 -13.76
C MET A 20 -5.12 -11.04 -13.98
N GLY A 21 -4.83 -11.63 -15.15
CA GLY A 21 -5.11 -13.04 -15.46
C GLY A 21 -6.59 -13.41 -15.39
N TRP A 22 -6.89 -14.56 -14.79
CA TRP A 22 -8.26 -15.10 -14.75
C TRP A 22 -9.23 -14.24 -13.92
N GLY A 23 -8.75 -13.58 -12.86
CA GLY A 23 -9.58 -12.70 -12.04
C GLY A 23 -10.08 -11.51 -12.84
N GLU A 24 -9.22 -10.88 -13.63
CA GLU A 24 -9.60 -9.78 -14.54
C GLU A 24 -10.64 -10.22 -15.57
N ALA A 25 -10.41 -11.39 -16.21
CA ALA A 25 -11.34 -11.93 -17.19
C ALA A 25 -12.74 -12.18 -16.58
N TYR A 26 -12.79 -12.78 -15.38
CA TYR A 26 -14.07 -13.04 -14.70
C TYR A 26 -14.75 -11.76 -14.24
N TRP A 27 -13.99 -10.81 -13.67
CA TRP A 27 -14.49 -9.49 -13.29
C TRP A 27 -15.16 -8.79 -14.47
N GLY A 28 -14.48 -8.74 -15.62
CA GLY A 28 -15.00 -8.11 -16.84
C GLY A 28 -16.30 -8.77 -17.31
N GLN A 29 -16.34 -10.09 -17.41
CA GLN A 29 -17.53 -10.83 -17.83
C GLN A 29 -18.70 -10.66 -16.86
N TRP A 30 -18.44 -10.79 -15.56
CA TRP A 30 -19.47 -10.61 -14.53
C TRP A 30 -20.03 -9.19 -14.55
N LYS A 31 -19.18 -8.17 -14.69
CA LYS A 31 -19.59 -6.77 -14.77
C LYS A 31 -20.50 -6.52 -15.98
N ILE A 32 -20.13 -7.04 -17.16
CA ILE A 32 -20.97 -6.93 -18.38
C ILE A 32 -22.31 -7.63 -18.16
N PHE A 33 -22.30 -8.86 -17.64
CA PHE A 33 -23.52 -9.60 -17.32
C PHE A 33 -24.42 -8.83 -16.35
N PHE A 34 -23.88 -8.35 -15.23
CA PHE A 34 -24.66 -7.69 -14.19
C PHE A 34 -25.26 -6.37 -14.68
N LEU A 35 -24.50 -5.56 -15.42
CA LEU A 35 -24.98 -4.29 -15.97
C LEU A 35 -25.97 -4.47 -17.14
N ALA A 36 -25.99 -5.63 -17.79
CA ALA A 36 -26.97 -5.95 -18.83
C ALA A 36 -28.35 -6.34 -18.25
N LEU A 37 -28.44 -6.65 -16.95
CA LEU A 37 -29.71 -6.98 -16.29
C LEU A 37 -30.59 -5.73 -16.10
N LYS A 38 -31.91 -5.92 -16.22
CA LYS A 38 -32.89 -4.88 -15.85
C LYS A 38 -32.86 -4.61 -14.35
N GLU A 39 -33.40 -3.47 -13.92
CA GLU A 39 -33.36 -3.09 -12.49
C GLU A 39 -34.02 -4.14 -11.59
N GLU A 40 -35.15 -4.71 -12.02
CA GLU A 40 -35.86 -5.74 -11.26
C GLU A 40 -35.04 -7.03 -11.16
N GLU A 41 -34.29 -7.37 -12.21
CA GLU A 41 -33.41 -8.53 -12.25
C GLU A 41 -32.15 -8.30 -11.41
N ARG A 42 -31.60 -7.08 -11.41
CA ARG A 42 -30.49 -6.67 -10.52
C ARG A 42 -30.93 -6.69 -9.07
N GLN A 43 -32.12 -6.22 -8.75
CA GLN A 43 -32.67 -6.32 -7.40
C GLN A 43 -32.77 -7.79 -6.94
N ARG A 44 -33.39 -8.67 -7.74
CA ARG A 44 -33.47 -10.10 -7.43
C ARG A 44 -32.08 -10.74 -7.32
N TYR A 45 -31.12 -10.29 -8.12
CA TYR A 45 -29.75 -10.77 -8.05
C TYR A 45 -29.10 -10.41 -6.69
N ARG A 46 -29.26 -9.17 -6.24
CA ARG A 46 -28.75 -8.68 -4.94
C ARG A 46 -29.41 -9.40 -3.76
N GLU A 47 -30.70 -9.70 -3.85
CA GLU A 47 -31.44 -10.46 -2.84
C GLU A 47 -30.95 -11.92 -2.74
N ASN A 48 -30.70 -12.56 -3.88
CA ASN A 48 -30.17 -13.94 -3.92
C ASN A 48 -28.68 -14.01 -3.52
N TRP A 49 -27.93 -12.93 -3.76
CA TRP A 49 -26.50 -12.85 -3.52
C TRP A 49 -26.17 -11.58 -2.72
N PRO A 50 -26.51 -11.54 -1.42
CA PRO A 50 -26.19 -10.41 -0.57
C PRO A 50 -24.68 -10.25 -0.44
N GLU A 51 -24.23 -9.00 -0.37
CA GLU A 51 -22.81 -8.69 -0.19
C GLU A 51 -22.36 -9.12 1.21
N PRO A 52 -21.29 -9.94 1.34
CA PRO A 52 -20.65 -10.12 2.62
C PRO A 52 -19.93 -8.82 3.04
N GLU A 53 -19.63 -8.68 4.33
CA GLU A 53 -19.02 -7.45 4.89
C GLU A 53 -17.73 -7.03 4.15
N SER A 54 -16.89 -7.98 3.77
CA SER A 54 -15.65 -7.73 3.02
C SER A 54 -15.85 -7.25 1.58
N TRP A 55 -17.08 -7.30 1.08
CA TRP A 55 -17.50 -6.87 -0.27
C TRP A 55 -18.55 -5.76 -0.25
N ARG A 56 -18.81 -5.18 0.93
CA ARG A 56 -19.82 -4.14 1.12
C ARG A 56 -19.60 -2.93 0.20
N GLY A 57 -20.62 -2.60 -0.57
CA GLY A 57 -20.64 -1.50 -1.54
C GLY A 57 -20.21 -1.89 -2.95
N LEU A 58 -20.07 -3.19 -3.27
CA LEU A 58 -19.67 -3.63 -4.62
C LEU A 58 -20.70 -3.22 -5.66
N TYR A 59 -21.98 -3.51 -5.42
CA TYR A 59 -23.05 -3.22 -6.36
C TYR A 59 -23.13 -1.72 -6.63
N ALA A 60 -23.12 -0.89 -5.59
CA ALA A 60 -23.08 0.57 -5.74
C ALA A 60 -21.85 1.03 -6.54
N PHE A 61 -20.66 0.48 -6.25
CA PHE A 61 -19.46 0.79 -7.02
C PHE A 61 -19.58 0.42 -8.52
N VAL A 62 -20.22 -0.70 -8.83
CA VAL A 62 -20.39 -1.16 -10.22
C VAL A 62 -21.44 -0.33 -10.96
N GLU A 63 -22.50 0.09 -10.27
CA GLU A 63 -23.64 0.80 -10.85
C GLU A 63 -23.39 2.30 -10.99
N SER A 64 -22.93 2.98 -9.93
CA SER A 64 -22.75 4.44 -9.90
C SER A 64 -21.29 4.88 -9.91
N GLY A 65 -20.34 3.95 -9.73
CA GLY A 65 -18.93 4.29 -9.56
C GLY A 65 -18.57 4.81 -8.17
N GLU A 66 -19.51 4.74 -7.22
CA GLU A 66 -19.28 5.19 -5.84
C GLU A 66 -18.16 4.39 -5.18
N PRO A 67 -17.15 5.05 -4.59
CA PRO A 67 -16.07 4.34 -3.96
C PRO A 67 -16.60 3.56 -2.74
N PRO A 68 -16.18 2.30 -2.56
CA PRO A 68 -16.68 1.51 -1.45
C PRO A 68 -16.18 2.03 -0.09
N PRO A 69 -16.89 1.74 1.01
CA PRO A 69 -16.56 2.24 2.35
C PRO A 69 -15.10 1.97 2.75
N TRP A 70 -14.59 0.77 2.49
CA TRP A 70 -13.19 0.43 2.79
C TRP A 70 -12.19 1.29 2.01
N ALA A 71 -12.51 1.67 0.76
CA ALA A 71 -11.62 2.48 -0.06
C ALA A 71 -11.64 3.94 0.41
N ILE A 72 -12.79 4.45 0.84
CA ILE A 72 -12.92 5.77 1.47
C ILE A 72 -12.10 5.80 2.77
N GLU A 73 -12.27 4.79 3.62
CA GLU A 73 -11.51 4.70 4.87
C GLU A 73 -10.01 4.58 4.62
N HIS A 74 -9.61 3.76 3.65
CA HIS A 74 -8.21 3.61 3.28
C HIS A 74 -7.60 4.93 2.77
N ARG A 75 -8.32 5.68 1.92
CA ARG A 75 -7.91 7.02 1.49
C ARG A 75 -7.81 7.99 2.67
N ARG A 76 -8.77 7.95 3.60
CA ARG A 76 -8.75 8.77 4.82
C ARG A 76 -7.52 8.47 5.66
N LYS A 77 -7.20 7.20 5.91
CA LYS A 77 -6.00 6.79 6.64
C LYS A 77 -4.74 7.26 5.90
N LEU A 78 -4.66 7.11 4.58
CA LEU A 78 -3.52 7.59 3.80
C LEU A 78 -3.37 9.12 3.76
N ALA A 79 -4.42 9.90 3.98
CA ALA A 79 -4.37 11.35 3.92
C ALA A 79 -3.56 11.96 5.07
N GLY A 80 -3.55 11.33 6.24
CA GLY A 80 -2.98 11.89 7.46
C GLY A 80 -3.76 13.15 7.93
N PRO A 81 -3.13 14.07 8.68
CA PRO A 81 -1.71 14.12 9.00
C PRO A 81 -1.31 13.06 10.04
N TYR A 82 -0.04 12.64 9.96
CA TYR A 82 0.59 11.82 11.00
C TYR A 82 1.70 12.62 11.69
N PRO A 83 2.04 12.31 12.95
CA PRO A 83 3.12 13.01 13.65
C PRO A 83 4.45 12.78 12.94
N LEU A 84 5.23 13.86 12.83
CA LEU A 84 6.61 13.80 12.36
C LEU A 84 7.46 12.94 13.31
N PRO A 85 8.57 12.35 12.83
CA PRO A 85 9.44 11.61 13.70
C PRO A 85 10.05 12.49 14.79
N SER A 86 10.05 12.04 16.05
CA SER A 86 10.71 12.78 17.13
C SER A 86 12.23 12.57 17.10
N ALA A 87 13.04 13.43 17.75
CA ALA A 87 14.50 13.26 17.77
C ALA A 87 14.95 11.91 18.38
N GLU A 88 14.14 11.30 19.24
CA GLU A 88 14.43 10.03 19.92
C GLU A 88 13.81 8.81 19.24
N GLU A 89 13.08 9.02 18.14
CA GLU A 89 12.38 7.95 17.44
C GLU A 89 13.26 7.32 16.36
N PHE A 90 13.66 6.06 16.60
CA PHE A 90 14.53 5.31 15.69
C PHE A 90 13.81 4.24 14.87
N ASN A 91 12.56 3.90 15.20
CA ASN A 91 11.78 2.87 14.53
C ASN A 91 10.32 3.30 14.40
N ILE A 92 9.78 3.23 13.18
CA ILE A 92 8.38 3.51 12.86
C ILE A 92 7.83 2.35 12.05
N CYS A 93 6.81 1.68 12.57
CA CYS A 93 6.19 0.51 11.93
C CYS A 93 4.69 0.69 11.64
N GLU A 94 4.09 1.83 12.00
CA GLU A 94 2.69 2.09 11.67
C GLU A 94 2.53 2.33 10.16
N HIS A 95 1.95 1.35 9.47
CA HIS A 95 1.86 1.32 8.00
C HIS A 95 1.46 2.66 7.37
N TYR A 96 0.35 3.25 7.81
CA TYR A 96 -0.14 4.51 7.22
C TYR A 96 0.75 5.71 7.54
N ARG A 97 1.39 5.75 8.71
CA ARG A 97 2.34 6.79 9.07
C ARG A 97 3.61 6.69 8.22
N VAL A 98 4.14 5.48 8.05
CA VAL A 98 5.28 5.23 7.15
C VAL A 98 4.95 5.67 5.73
N VAL A 99 3.81 5.22 5.18
CA VAL A 99 3.38 5.60 3.83
C VAL A 99 3.20 7.12 3.69
N TRP A 100 2.65 7.78 4.71
CA TRP A 100 2.47 9.22 4.70
C TRP A 100 3.80 9.96 4.73
N LEU A 101 4.73 9.57 5.62
CA LEU A 101 6.05 10.18 5.75
C LEU A 101 6.84 10.09 4.45
N ILE A 102 6.92 8.92 3.82
CA ILE A 102 7.68 8.74 2.57
C ILE A 102 7.05 9.44 1.36
N ARG A 103 5.75 9.77 1.42
CA ARG A 103 5.02 10.46 0.34
C ARG A 103 4.98 11.96 0.50
N ARG A 104 5.00 12.48 1.73
CA ARG A 104 4.70 13.88 2.04
C ARG A 104 5.83 14.62 2.73
N HIS A 105 6.70 13.92 3.47
CA HIS A 105 7.71 14.53 4.33
C HIS A 105 9.14 14.22 3.88
N MET A 106 9.41 13.02 3.39
CA MET A 106 10.78 12.56 3.09
C MET A 106 11.08 12.49 1.60
N SER A 107 12.35 12.67 1.25
CA SER A 107 12.86 12.51 -0.11
C SER A 107 13.52 11.14 -0.28
N LYS A 108 13.12 10.40 -1.31
CA LYS A 108 13.76 9.12 -1.66
C LYS A 108 15.20 9.37 -2.14
N LEU A 109 16.15 8.65 -1.57
CA LEU A 109 17.55 8.69 -1.97
C LEU A 109 17.82 7.69 -3.10
N GLY A 110 18.67 8.09 -4.05
CA GLY A 110 19.15 7.22 -5.12
C GLY A 110 20.12 6.14 -4.63
N VAL A 111 20.36 5.14 -5.49
CA VAL A 111 21.23 3.98 -5.21
C VAL A 111 22.65 4.37 -4.77
N TYR A 112 23.14 5.51 -5.25
CA TYR A 112 24.47 6.05 -4.94
C TYR A 112 24.47 7.17 -3.89
N GLU A 113 23.28 7.59 -3.44
CA GLU A 113 23.07 8.59 -2.38
C GLU A 113 22.85 7.86 -1.03
N VAL A 114 23.62 6.80 -0.78
CA VAL A 114 23.54 5.99 0.44
C VAL A 114 24.73 6.29 1.38
N PRO A 115 24.57 6.09 2.71
CA PRO A 115 25.65 6.29 3.68
C PRO A 115 26.85 5.38 3.36
N ALA A 116 28.07 5.89 3.48
CA ALA A 116 29.29 5.13 3.17
C ALA A 116 29.48 3.84 3.99
N ARG A 117 28.87 3.77 5.19
CA ARG A 117 28.82 2.56 6.02
C ARG A 117 27.93 1.44 5.46
N PHE A 118 27.11 1.74 4.45
CA PHE A 118 26.31 0.77 3.68
C PHE A 118 26.72 0.81 2.21
N PRO A 119 27.94 0.32 1.85
CA PRO A 119 28.50 0.44 0.50
C PRO A 119 27.75 -0.35 -0.57
N SER A 120 26.71 -1.10 -0.21
CA SER A 120 25.73 -1.65 -1.14
C SER A 120 24.32 -1.50 -0.54
N PRO A 121 23.29 -1.20 -1.37
CA PRO A 121 21.89 -1.18 -0.94
C PRO A 121 21.44 -2.50 -0.30
N ASN A 122 22.12 -3.59 -0.65
CA ASN A 122 21.85 -4.95 -0.18
C ASN A 122 22.78 -5.37 0.97
N LEU A 123 23.79 -4.54 1.33
CA LEU A 123 24.68 -4.85 2.45
C LEU A 123 23.93 -4.63 3.77
N GLY A 124 23.66 -5.71 4.49
CA GLY A 124 22.84 -5.70 5.70
C GLY A 124 21.34 -5.88 5.44
N GLN A 125 20.93 -6.28 4.23
CA GLN A 125 19.60 -6.85 4.01
C GLN A 125 19.55 -8.20 4.71
N ALA A 126 18.67 -8.34 5.70
CA ALA A 126 18.47 -9.61 6.35
C ALA A 126 17.85 -10.61 5.34
N PRO A 127 18.12 -11.92 5.45
CA PRO A 127 17.59 -12.93 4.52
C PRO A 127 16.05 -12.96 4.42
N ASP A 128 15.37 -12.33 5.38
CA ASP A 128 13.93 -12.21 5.54
C ASP A 128 13.35 -10.84 5.14
N GLU A 129 14.15 -9.95 4.59
CA GLU A 129 13.71 -8.63 4.09
C GLU A 129 13.66 -8.59 2.56
N SER A 130 12.66 -7.91 2.00
CA SER A 130 12.65 -7.55 0.58
C SER A 130 13.57 -6.35 0.30
N ASP A 131 13.52 -5.81 -0.92
CA ASP A 131 14.23 -4.61 -1.34
C ASP A 131 14.16 -3.48 -0.31
N VAL A 132 15.33 -2.92 0.00
CA VAL A 132 15.51 -1.81 0.96
C VAL A 132 15.56 -0.49 0.20
N THR A 133 14.96 0.56 0.75
CA THR A 133 15.01 1.91 0.18
C THR A 133 15.42 2.93 1.24
N PHE A 134 16.23 3.92 0.86
CA PHE A 134 16.67 4.98 1.75
C PHE A 134 15.93 6.29 1.50
N TYR A 135 15.73 7.05 2.57
CA TYR A 135 15.02 8.32 2.58
C TYR A 135 15.77 9.35 3.43
N ALA A 136 15.71 10.62 3.04
CA ALA A 136 16.19 11.74 3.82
C ALA A 136 15.01 12.60 4.31
N GLU A 137 15.05 12.96 5.58
CA GLU A 137 14.18 13.97 6.17
C GLU A 137 14.70 15.39 5.84
N PRO A 138 13.84 16.42 5.75
CA PRO A 138 14.26 17.82 5.61
C PRO A 138 15.22 18.30 6.71
N SER A 139 15.18 17.70 7.90
CA SER A 139 16.12 17.94 9.01
C SER A 139 17.55 17.47 8.72
N GLY A 140 17.74 16.64 7.69
CA GLY A 140 19.00 15.97 7.38
C GLY A 140 19.10 14.54 7.95
N ALA A 141 18.13 14.08 8.74
CA ALA A 141 18.12 12.71 9.26
C ALA A 141 17.86 11.68 8.14
N TRP A 142 18.47 10.50 8.24
CA TRP A 142 18.33 9.44 7.24
C TRP A 142 17.56 8.26 7.76
N TRP A 143 16.80 7.63 6.86
CA TRP A 143 15.87 6.57 7.16
C TRP A 143 16.00 5.41 6.17
N ARG A 144 15.90 4.20 6.70
CA ARG A 144 15.87 2.94 5.95
C ARG A 144 14.46 2.38 5.99
N LEU A 145 13.82 2.30 4.82
CA LEU A 145 12.57 1.57 4.62
C LEU A 145 12.89 0.11 4.28
N SER A 146 12.26 -0.80 5.00
CA SER A 146 12.35 -2.25 4.83
C SER A 146 10.95 -2.86 4.87
N MET A 147 10.75 -3.96 4.14
CA MET A 147 9.51 -4.74 4.18
C MET A 147 9.87 -6.18 4.59
N PRO A 148 9.48 -6.62 5.79
CA PRO A 148 9.68 -8.00 6.22
C PRO A 148 8.86 -8.95 5.34
N LYS A 149 9.32 -10.20 5.19
CA LYS A 149 8.55 -11.26 4.51
C LYS A 149 7.17 -11.52 5.14
N GLY A 150 7.00 -11.22 6.42
CA GLY A 150 5.71 -11.26 7.13
C GLY A 150 4.72 -10.14 6.76
N GLY A 151 5.13 -9.20 5.91
CA GLY A 151 4.34 -8.03 5.52
C GLY A 151 4.57 -6.82 6.43
N GLY A 152 4.02 -5.68 6.02
CA GLY A 152 4.19 -4.39 6.71
C GLY A 152 5.36 -3.57 6.18
N LEU A 153 5.51 -2.37 6.74
CA LEU A 153 6.58 -1.43 6.40
C LEU A 153 7.27 -1.01 7.68
N ILE A 154 8.60 -1.05 7.70
CA ILE A 154 9.41 -0.61 8.83
C ILE A 154 10.37 0.47 8.35
N LEU A 155 10.35 1.61 9.01
CA LEU A 155 11.22 2.75 8.77
C LEU A 155 12.16 2.93 9.96
N ASN A 156 13.46 2.71 9.75
CA ASN A 156 14.49 2.80 10.79
C ASN A 156 15.37 4.04 10.57
N ARG A 157 15.61 4.83 11.61
CA ARG A 157 16.55 5.95 11.54
C ARG A 157 17.98 5.44 11.55
N LEU A 158 18.80 6.02 10.67
CA LEU A 158 20.20 5.68 10.52
C LEU A 158 21.12 6.74 11.15
N THR A 159 20.80 8.02 11.04
CA THR A 159 21.62 9.10 11.62
C THR A 159 21.52 9.08 13.14
N GLN A 160 22.65 8.88 13.82
CA GLN A 160 22.76 9.20 15.24
C GLN A 160 22.94 10.72 15.40
N PRO A 161 22.48 11.32 16.52
CA PRO A 161 22.58 12.76 16.76
C PRO A 161 24.00 13.35 16.63
N ASP A 162 25.04 12.54 16.88
CA ASP A 162 26.41 13.03 17.11
C ASP A 162 27.46 12.62 16.05
N ALA A 163 27.08 12.01 14.93
CA ALA A 163 28.04 11.64 13.88
C ALA A 163 27.47 11.92 12.47
N PRO A 164 28.06 12.86 11.70
CA PRO A 164 27.67 13.03 10.30
C PRO A 164 28.22 11.85 9.51
N ASP A 165 27.35 10.90 9.18
CA ASP A 165 27.68 9.93 8.15
C ASP A 165 27.92 10.67 6.83
N THR A 166 28.93 10.24 6.09
CA THR A 166 29.21 10.80 4.76
C THR A 166 28.45 9.98 3.72
N LEU A 167 27.77 10.65 2.78
CA LEU A 167 27.19 9.99 1.61
C LEU A 167 28.31 9.53 0.68
N LEU A 168 28.15 8.36 0.05
CA LEU A 168 29.11 7.87 -0.96
C LEU A 168 29.24 8.87 -2.11
N PHE A 169 28.12 9.47 -2.54
CA PHE A 169 28.08 10.51 -3.56
C PHE A 169 26.97 11.52 -3.23
N ARG A 170 27.24 12.81 -3.41
CA ARG A 170 26.22 13.88 -3.42
C ARG A 170 25.92 14.23 -4.87
N LYS A 171 24.64 14.44 -5.23
CA LYS A 171 24.31 15.13 -6.48
C LYS A 171 24.99 16.51 -6.48
N ALA A 172 25.70 16.80 -7.56
CA ALA A 172 26.28 18.11 -7.85
C ALA A 172 25.18 19.15 -8.11
#